data_AF-A0A368F9N2-F1
#
_entry.id   AF-A0A368F9N2-F1
#
_cell.length_a   1.000
_cell.length_b   1.000
_cell.length_c   1.000
_cell.angle_alpha   90.00
_cell.angle_beta   90.00
_cell.angle_gamma   90.00
#
_symmetry.space_group_name_H-M   'P 1'
#
loop_
_entity.id
_entity.type
_entity.pdbx_description
1 polymer ?
#
loop_
_entity_poly.entity_id
_entity_poly.type
_entity_poly.pdbx_seq_one_letter_code
_entity_poly.pdbx_strand_id
1 'polypeptide(L)'
;MDFVAYYIGVPIIPSYMPPIAMESSDHMNFLERTKSLIGHTLTSLLWKRLFADGETAIFRELIDPNFPDIVDVAKECPLVMVNSNELYDLPRPTLAKIVNIGGIGIQIKDAKPLSPEFQRIVDAAEGIVVFSFGSVAPSHKMPMSWKMAFVDAFKRFPRYHFIWRYERTDLQEEIPPNVHIFKWLPQADLLQNPKTKAFLSHGGYNSMQVRT
;
A
#
# COMPACT_ATOMS: atom_id res chain seq x y z
N MET A 1 3.61 3.03 -11.65
CA MET A 1 3.56 3.63 -13.01
C MET A 1 4.97 3.80 -13.57
N ASP A 2 5.92 4.26 -12.76
CA ASP A 2 7.25 4.72 -13.17
C ASP A 2 8.06 3.74 -14.04
N PHE A 3 8.01 2.43 -13.74
CA PHE A 3 8.72 1.41 -14.55
C PHE A 3 8.18 1.29 -15.98
N VAL A 4 6.86 1.43 -16.15
CA VAL A 4 6.19 1.31 -17.46
C VAL A 4 6.17 2.66 -18.17
N ALA A 5 6.13 3.77 -17.42
CA ALA A 5 6.04 5.15 -17.91
C ALA A 5 7.04 5.45 -19.04
N TYR A 6 8.30 5.03 -18.86
CA TYR A 6 9.34 5.18 -19.88
C TYR A 6 8.98 4.51 -21.22
N TYR A 7 8.47 3.28 -21.18
CA TYR A 7 8.15 2.51 -22.39
C TYR A 7 6.86 2.97 -23.08
N ILE A 8 5.92 3.54 -22.33
CA ILE A 8 4.66 4.04 -22.89
C ILE A 8 4.71 5.51 -23.32
N GLY A 9 5.89 6.16 -23.21
CA GLY A 9 6.13 7.54 -23.65
C GLY A 9 5.67 8.62 -22.68
N VAL A 10 5.51 8.31 -21.40
CA VAL A 10 5.16 9.30 -20.37
C VAL A 10 6.43 10.04 -19.95
N PRO A 11 6.46 11.37 -20.00
CA PRO A 11 7.64 12.11 -19.60
C PRO A 11 7.82 12.02 -18.07
N ILE A 12 9.02 11.57 -17.67
CA ILE A 12 9.48 11.57 -16.29
C ILE A 12 10.39 12.79 -16.12
N ILE A 13 10.11 13.65 -15.14
CA ILE A 13 10.86 14.88 -14.91
C ILE A 13 11.61 14.78 -13.57
N PRO A 14 12.92 14.41 -13.58
CA PRO A 14 13.66 14.11 -12.36
C PRO A 14 13.81 15.28 -11.39
N SER A 15 13.56 16.52 -11.83
CA SER A 15 13.70 17.71 -10.98
C SER A 15 12.61 17.85 -9.91
N TYR A 16 11.47 17.19 -10.07
CA TYR A 16 10.37 17.19 -9.10
C TYR A 16 9.64 15.83 -8.99
N MET A 17 9.97 14.84 -9.82
CA MET A 17 9.46 13.48 -9.71
C MET A 17 10.58 12.55 -9.20
N PRO A 18 10.66 12.25 -7.89
CA PRO A 18 11.60 11.26 -7.39
C PRO A 18 11.17 9.84 -7.80
N PRO A 19 12.11 8.89 -7.99
CA PRO A 19 11.76 7.48 -8.14
C PRO A 19 11.00 6.95 -6.92
N ILE A 20 10.09 5.97 -7.10
CA ILE A 20 9.30 5.36 -6.00
C ILE A 20 10.15 4.92 -4.79
N ALA A 21 11.39 4.47 -5.02
CA ALA A 21 12.28 4.00 -3.96
C ALA A 21 13.09 5.12 -3.27
N MET A 22 12.93 6.38 -3.69
CA MET A 22 13.65 7.51 -3.15
C MET A 22 12.81 8.22 -2.08
N GLU A 23 13.39 8.42 -0.90
CA GLU A 23 12.78 9.20 0.19
C GLU A 23 12.87 10.71 -0.12
N SER A 24 11.98 11.20 -0.97
CA SER A 24 11.93 12.61 -1.32
C SER A 24 10.52 13.04 -1.75
N SER A 25 10.24 14.34 -1.66
CA SER A 25 9.00 14.94 -2.14
C SER A 25 9.20 15.58 -3.53
N ASP A 26 8.17 16.27 -4.01
CA ASP A 26 8.27 17.17 -5.17
C ASP A 26 9.16 18.40 -4.93
N HIS A 27 9.47 18.69 -3.66
CA HIS A 27 10.38 19.76 -3.26
C HIS A 27 11.79 19.25 -2.99
N MET A 28 12.55 19.03 -4.07
CA MET A 28 13.94 18.57 -4.00
C MET A 28 14.96 19.72 -4.06
N ASN A 29 16.01 19.61 -3.25
CA ASN A 29 17.24 20.38 -3.39
C ASN A 29 18.10 19.87 -4.56
N PHE A 30 19.20 20.56 -4.88
CA PHE A 30 20.06 20.21 -6.02
C PHE A 30 20.57 18.76 -5.96
N LEU A 31 21.07 18.32 -4.81
CA LEU A 31 21.62 16.96 -4.64
C LEU A 31 20.54 15.89 -4.78
N GLU A 32 19.34 16.15 -4.27
CA GLU A 32 18.19 15.26 -4.44
C GLU A 32 17.78 15.15 -5.91
N ARG A 33 17.72 16.27 -6.63
CA ARG A 33 17.47 16.27 -8.08
C ARG A 33 18.53 15.49 -8.85
N THR A 34 19.80 15.62 -8.49
CA THR A 34 20.89 14.83 -9.09
C THR A 34 20.71 13.34 -8.82
N LYS A 35 20.38 12.96 -7.57
CA LYS A 35 20.09 11.56 -7.21
C LYS A 35 18.87 11.02 -7.96
N SER A 36 17.81 11.81 -8.08
CA SER A 36 16.60 11.47 -8.83
C SER A 36 16.94 11.20 -10.31
N LEU A 37 17.73 12.07 -10.95
CA LEU A 37 18.18 11.89 -12.33
C LEU A 37 18.98 10.59 -12.49
N ILE A 38 19.94 10.33 -11.60
CA ILE A 38 20.73 9.10 -11.60
C ILE A 38 19.82 7.88 -11.41
N GLY A 39 18.89 7.93 -10.45
CA GLY A 39 17.95 6.86 -10.15
C GLY A 39 17.09 6.49 -11.36
N HIS A 40 16.43 7.48 -11.97
CA HIS A 40 15.62 7.24 -13.18
C HIS A 40 16.44 6.70 -14.35
N THR A 41 17.67 7.19 -14.53
CA THR A 41 18.57 6.70 -15.59
C THR A 41 18.98 5.25 -15.35
N LEU A 42 19.36 4.89 -14.13
CA LEU A 42 19.72 3.52 -13.79
C LEU A 42 18.51 2.58 -13.91
N THR A 43 17.33 3.02 -13.46
CA THR A 43 16.11 2.24 -13.59
C THR A 43 15.76 1.99 -15.06
N SER A 44 15.78 3.00 -15.93
CA SER A 44 15.44 2.80 -17.35
C SER A 44 16.42 1.87 -18.08
N LEU A 45 17.70 1.89 -17.71
CA LEU A 45 18.74 1.02 -18.30
C LEU A 45 18.69 -0.41 -17.77
N LEU A 46 18.45 -0.60 -16.47
CA LEU A 46 18.57 -1.89 -15.82
C LEU A 46 17.24 -2.67 -15.76
N TRP A 47 16.10 -1.98 -15.82
CA TRP A 47 14.80 -2.61 -15.57
C TRP A 47 14.48 -3.76 -16.52
N LYS A 48 14.74 -3.59 -17.83
CA LYS A 48 14.49 -4.67 -18.81
C LYS A 48 15.21 -5.96 -18.41
N ARG A 49 16.49 -5.85 -18.11
CA ARG A 49 17.34 -7.01 -17.78
C ARG A 49 17.00 -7.60 -16.42
N LEU A 50 16.70 -6.77 -15.43
CA LEU A 50 16.45 -7.22 -14.06
C LEU A 50 15.05 -7.80 -13.86
N PHE A 51 14.07 -7.38 -14.67
CA PHE A 51 12.67 -7.76 -14.50
C PHE A 51 12.06 -8.30 -15.80
N ALA A 52 12.04 -7.49 -16.87
CA ALA A 52 11.24 -7.80 -18.05
C ALA A 52 11.68 -9.06 -18.81
N ASP A 53 12.98 -9.34 -18.86
CA ASP A 53 13.52 -10.54 -19.51
C ASP A 53 13.07 -11.81 -18.77
N GLY A 54 13.07 -11.77 -17.44
CA GLY A 54 12.60 -12.87 -16.60
C GLY A 54 11.09 -13.09 -16.71
N GLU A 55 10.32 -12.01 -16.69
CA GLU A 55 8.87 -12.06 -16.91
C GLU A 55 8.53 -12.60 -18.31
N THR A 56 9.23 -12.14 -19.36
CA THR A 56 9.06 -12.65 -20.73
C THR A 56 9.36 -14.15 -20.81
N ALA A 57 10.42 -14.63 -20.13
CA ALA A 57 10.74 -16.06 -20.10
C ALA A 57 9.61 -16.88 -19.46
N ILE A 58 9.02 -16.40 -18.37
CA ILE A 58 7.88 -17.04 -17.70
C ILE A 58 6.66 -17.13 -18.63
N PHE A 59 6.34 -16.04 -19.35
CA PHE A 59 5.25 -16.06 -20.33
C PHE A 59 5.50 -17.06 -21.46
N ARG A 60 6.76 -17.18 -21.91
CA ARG A 60 7.13 -18.16 -22.94
C ARG A 60 7.03 -19.60 -22.48
N GLU A 61 7.36 -19.85 -21.22
CA GLU A 61 7.27 -21.17 -20.61
C GLU A 61 5.81 -21.59 -20.35
N LEU A 62 5.00 -20.69 -19.79
CA LEU A 62 3.68 -21.03 -19.27
C LEU A 62 2.53 -20.80 -20.25
N ILE A 63 2.69 -19.89 -21.21
CA ILE A 63 1.59 -19.45 -22.09
C ILE A 63 1.86 -19.84 -23.55
N ASP A 64 2.95 -19.34 -24.15
CA ASP A 64 3.29 -19.61 -25.55
C ASP A 64 4.81 -19.42 -25.76
N PRO A 65 5.57 -20.42 -26.24
CA PRO A 65 7.00 -20.29 -26.54
C PRO A 65 7.36 -19.08 -27.43
N ASN A 66 6.44 -18.60 -28.26
CA ASN A 66 6.61 -17.46 -29.15
C ASN A 66 6.05 -16.15 -28.58
N PHE A 67 5.72 -16.09 -27.28
CA PHE A 67 5.17 -14.90 -26.66
C PHE A 67 6.11 -13.69 -26.89
N PRO A 68 5.58 -12.53 -27.33
CA PRO A 68 6.38 -11.34 -27.60
C PRO A 68 7.08 -10.82 -26.34
N ASP A 69 8.15 -10.05 -26.51
CA ASP A 69 8.79 -9.38 -25.37
C ASP A 69 7.77 -8.45 -24.68
N ILE A 70 7.64 -8.56 -23.36
CA ILE A 70 6.61 -7.80 -22.63
C ILE A 70 6.80 -6.29 -22.74
N VAL A 71 8.03 -5.82 -23.00
CA VAL A 71 8.31 -4.39 -23.23
C VAL A 71 7.67 -3.93 -24.53
N ASP A 72 7.71 -4.77 -25.58
CA ASP A 72 7.09 -4.46 -26.85
C ASP A 72 5.56 -4.49 -26.74
N VAL A 73 5.01 -5.44 -25.97
CA VAL A 73 3.58 -5.43 -25.61
C VAL A 73 3.19 -4.16 -24.87
N ALA A 74 4.02 -3.71 -23.91
CA ALA A 74 3.74 -2.51 -23.14
C ALA A 74 3.73 -1.24 -24.02
N LYS A 75 4.65 -1.11 -24.98
CA LYS A 75 4.70 0.04 -25.91
C LYS A 75 3.43 0.20 -26.74
N GLU A 76 2.90 -0.92 -27.23
CA GLU A 76 1.69 -0.97 -28.07
C GLU A 76 0.39 -0.84 -27.25
N CYS A 77 0.48 -0.70 -25.93
CA CYS A 77 -0.69 -0.62 -25.06
C CYS A 77 -1.48 0.68 -25.31
N PRO A 78 -2.76 0.58 -25.75
CA PRO A 78 -3.58 1.75 -26.09
C PRO A 78 -4.21 2.42 -24.86
N LEU A 79 -4.24 1.74 -23.72
CA LEU A 79 -4.87 2.20 -22.48
C LEU A 79 -4.14 1.61 -21.26
N VAL A 80 -3.77 2.48 -20.31
CA VAL A 80 -3.12 2.09 -19.06
C VAL A 80 -4.01 2.49 -17.89
N MET A 81 -4.58 1.50 -17.20
CA MET A 81 -5.36 1.71 -15.98
C MET A 81 -4.43 1.66 -14.77
N VAL A 82 -4.40 2.74 -13.98
CA VAL A 82 -3.49 2.86 -12.83
C VAL A 82 -4.30 2.88 -11.55
N ASN A 83 -3.97 1.98 -10.62
CA ASN A 83 -4.60 1.94 -9.29
C ASN A 83 -4.07 3.07 -8.38
N SER A 84 -4.43 4.30 -8.69
CA SER A 84 -4.03 5.52 -7.97
C SER A 84 -5.16 6.55 -8.01
N ASN A 85 -5.10 7.55 -7.15
CA ASN A 85 -5.98 8.72 -7.18
C ASN A 85 -5.13 9.99 -7.24
N GLU A 86 -5.48 10.87 -8.17
CA GLU A 86 -4.76 12.11 -8.45
C GLU A 86 -4.73 13.08 -7.26
N LEU A 87 -5.66 12.97 -6.31
CA LEU A 87 -5.74 13.86 -5.16
C LEU A 87 -4.58 13.70 -4.15
N TYR A 88 -3.91 12.55 -4.12
CA TYR A 88 -2.79 12.29 -3.22
C TYR A 88 -1.51 11.85 -3.94
N ASP A 89 -1.55 11.71 -5.26
CA ASP A 89 -0.37 11.39 -6.07
C ASP A 89 0.45 12.67 -6.33
N LEU A 90 1.75 12.53 -6.57
CA LEU A 90 2.57 13.69 -6.92
C LEU A 90 2.14 14.25 -8.28
N PRO A 91 2.10 15.59 -8.45
CA PRO A 91 1.77 16.18 -9.73
C PRO A 91 2.79 15.76 -10.78
N ARG A 92 2.30 15.14 -11.85
CA ARG A 92 3.15 14.65 -12.95
C ARG A 92 2.44 14.79 -14.29
N PRO A 93 3.19 14.91 -15.38
CA PRO A 93 2.62 14.77 -16.71
C PRO A 93 1.93 13.41 -16.89
N THR A 94 0.83 13.41 -17.61
CA THR A 94 0.11 12.20 -17.99
C THR A 94 -0.25 12.23 -19.47
N LEU A 95 -0.62 11.08 -20.02
CA LEU A 95 -1.11 10.94 -21.39
C LEU A 95 -2.60 10.64 -21.36
N ALA A 96 -3.32 11.00 -22.43
CA ALA A 96 -4.76 10.70 -22.55
C ALA A 96 -5.09 9.20 -22.46
N LYS A 97 -4.12 8.33 -22.75
CA LYS A 97 -4.24 6.87 -22.61
C LYS A 97 -4.08 6.36 -21.17
N ILE A 98 -3.79 7.22 -20.20
CA ILE A 98 -3.66 6.83 -18.80
C ILE A 98 -4.92 7.23 -18.06
N VAL A 99 -5.54 6.26 -17.41
CA VAL A 99 -6.73 6.48 -16.58
C VAL A 99 -6.41 6.03 -15.16
N ASN A 100 -6.46 6.98 -14.23
CA ASN A 100 -6.34 6.70 -12.81
C ASN A 100 -7.69 6.18 -12.28
N ILE A 101 -7.69 4.96 -11.79
CA ILE A 101 -8.85 4.32 -11.17
C ILE A 101 -8.43 3.99 -9.74
N GLY A 102 -8.82 4.81 -8.77
CA GLY A 102 -8.52 4.52 -7.36
C GLY A 102 -9.32 3.31 -6.87
N GLY A 103 -8.67 2.40 -6.17
CA GLY A 103 -9.28 1.27 -5.50
C GLY A 103 -9.66 0.13 -6.45
N ILE A 104 -8.91 -0.08 -7.54
CA ILE A 104 -9.14 -1.25 -8.42
C ILE A 104 -9.10 -2.53 -7.58
N GLY A 105 -10.16 -3.32 -7.67
CA GLY A 105 -10.29 -4.57 -6.92
C GLY A 105 -10.75 -4.40 -5.47
N ILE A 106 -10.88 -3.18 -4.96
CA ILE A 106 -11.59 -2.91 -3.71
C ILE A 106 -13.07 -3.01 -4.02
N GLN A 107 -13.72 -4.04 -3.48
CA GLN A 107 -15.18 -4.12 -3.53
C GLN A 107 -15.73 -3.01 -2.62
N ILE A 108 -16.15 -1.89 -3.21
CA ILE A 108 -17.00 -0.90 -2.54
C ILE A 108 -18.37 -1.54 -2.37
N LYS A 109 -18.47 -2.47 -1.43
CA LYS A 109 -19.73 -3.00 -0.93
C LYS A 109 -19.98 -2.33 0.40
N ASP A 110 -21.25 -2.03 0.68
CA ASP A 110 -21.67 -1.60 2.01
C ASP A 110 -21.07 -2.54 3.05
N ALA A 111 -20.60 -1.95 4.16
CA ALA A 111 -20.03 -2.71 5.26
C ALA A 111 -20.94 -3.88 5.62
N LYS A 112 -20.39 -5.09 5.57
CA LYS A 112 -21.13 -6.27 6.02
C LYS A 112 -21.29 -6.20 7.54
N PRO A 113 -22.37 -6.77 8.08
CA PRO A 113 -22.50 -6.95 9.52
C PRO A 113 -21.25 -7.63 10.08
N LEU A 114 -20.66 -7.03 11.13
CA LEU A 114 -19.52 -7.61 11.82
C LEU A 114 -19.92 -8.95 12.45
N SER A 115 -18.95 -9.87 12.58
CA SER A 115 -19.19 -11.10 13.34
C SER A 115 -19.53 -10.76 14.81
N PRO A 116 -20.24 -11.64 15.54
CA PRO A 116 -20.59 -11.38 16.94
C PRO A 116 -19.39 -11.07 17.84
N GLU A 117 -18.20 -11.57 17.50
CA GLU A 117 -16.96 -11.26 18.20
C GLU A 117 -16.55 -9.79 18.02
N PHE A 118 -16.41 -9.32 16.78
CA PHE A 118 -16.08 -7.92 16.51
C PHE A 118 -17.17 -6.97 16.97
N GLN A 119 -18.44 -7.34 16.81
CA GLN A 119 -19.56 -6.52 17.25
C GLN A 119 -19.51 -6.24 18.76
N ARG A 120 -19.23 -7.25 19.59
CA ARG A 120 -19.06 -7.07 21.04
C ARG A 120 -17.92 -6.12 21.39
N ILE A 121 -16.79 -6.20 20.69
CA ILE A 121 -15.63 -5.32 20.91
C ILE A 121 -15.99 -3.87 20.58
N VAL A 122 -16.68 -3.66 19.45
CA VAL A 122 -17.13 -2.35 18.98
C VAL A 122 -18.19 -1.76 19.92
N ASP A 123 -19.15 -2.56 20.37
CA ASP A 123 -20.23 -2.10 21.24
C ASP A 123 -19.73 -1.68 22.62
N ALA A 124 -18.75 -2.40 23.17
CA ALA A 124 -18.13 -2.10 24.46
C ALA A 124 -17.25 -0.84 24.46
N ALA A 125 -16.82 -0.35 23.30
CA ALA A 125 -15.93 0.80 23.18
C ALA A 125 -16.69 2.12 22.95
N GLU A 126 -16.14 3.24 23.43
CA GLU A 126 -16.58 4.59 23.02
C GLU A 126 -16.19 4.87 21.55
N GLY A 127 -15.06 4.32 21.12
CA GLY A 127 -14.62 4.30 19.73
C GLY A 127 -13.53 3.25 19.52
N ILE A 128 -13.30 2.86 18.26
CA ILE A 128 -12.28 1.88 17.91
C ILE A 128 -11.18 2.48 17.05
N VAL A 129 -9.98 1.91 17.17
CA VAL A 129 -8.84 2.17 16.30
C VAL A 129 -8.45 0.86 15.64
N VAL A 130 -8.46 0.83 14.32
CA VAL A 130 -7.97 -0.32 13.55
C VAL A 130 -6.46 -0.17 13.39
N PHE A 131 -5.69 -1.22 13.68
CA PHE A 131 -4.25 -1.21 13.55
C PHE A 131 -3.79 -2.37 12.66
N SER A 132 -3.28 -2.06 11.46
CA SER A 132 -2.83 -3.06 10.49
C SER A 132 -1.75 -2.52 9.56
N PHE A 133 -0.59 -3.18 9.56
CA PHE A 133 0.49 -2.95 8.61
C PHE A 133 0.39 -3.79 7.32
N GLY A 134 -0.76 -4.40 7.06
CA GLY A 134 -0.98 -5.14 5.82
C GLY A 134 -0.11 -6.38 5.68
N SER A 135 -0.10 -6.98 4.50
CA SER A 135 0.58 -8.26 4.23
C SER A 135 2.09 -8.11 4.01
N VAL A 136 2.54 -6.96 3.52
CA VAL A 136 3.94 -6.72 3.12
C VAL A 136 4.82 -6.42 4.33
N ALA A 137 4.30 -5.70 5.34
CA ALA A 137 5.00 -5.34 6.56
C ALA A 137 4.33 -6.01 7.78
N PRO A 138 4.51 -7.33 7.99
CA PRO A 138 3.77 -8.05 9.02
C PRO A 138 4.16 -7.59 10.43
N SER A 139 3.17 -7.30 11.27
CA SER A 139 3.35 -6.67 12.59
C SER A 139 4.29 -7.46 13.51
N HIS A 140 4.33 -8.79 13.39
CA HIS A 140 5.20 -9.63 14.23
C HIS A 140 6.71 -9.43 13.97
N LYS A 141 7.10 -8.89 12.81
CA LYS A 141 8.51 -8.56 12.51
C LYS A 141 8.97 -7.26 13.15
N MET A 142 8.05 -6.47 13.70
CA MET A 142 8.39 -5.25 14.44
C MET A 142 9.31 -5.60 15.62
N PRO A 143 10.34 -4.78 15.93
CA PRO A 143 11.11 -4.96 17.16
C PRO A 143 10.22 -4.97 18.40
N MET A 144 10.55 -5.79 19.40
CA MET A 144 9.72 -5.92 20.60
C MET A 144 9.54 -4.59 21.34
N SER A 145 10.59 -3.76 21.39
CA SER A 145 10.52 -2.42 21.99
C SER A 145 9.46 -1.52 21.34
N TRP A 146 9.25 -1.63 20.04
CA TRP A 146 8.24 -0.85 19.32
C TRP A 146 6.85 -1.43 19.56
N LYS A 147 6.70 -2.77 19.57
CA LYS A 147 5.44 -3.43 19.91
C LYS A 147 4.96 -2.96 21.30
N MET A 148 5.87 -2.95 22.27
CA MET A 148 5.58 -2.50 23.62
C MET A 148 5.26 -1.01 23.71
N ALA A 149 5.94 -0.16 22.93
CA ALA A 149 5.59 1.25 22.87
C ALA A 149 4.14 1.49 22.39
N PHE A 150 3.65 0.70 21.42
CA PHE A 150 2.24 0.75 21.00
C PHE A 150 1.30 0.25 22.10
N VAL A 151 1.61 -0.89 22.72
CA VAL A 151 0.80 -1.45 23.82
C VAL A 151 0.69 -0.46 24.98
N ASP A 152 1.81 0.15 25.39
CA ASP A 152 1.87 1.16 26.45
C ASP A 152 1.10 2.42 26.09
N ALA A 153 1.12 2.84 24.82
CA ALA A 153 0.31 3.95 24.35
C ALA A 153 -1.18 3.62 24.42
N PHE A 154 -1.59 2.44 23.92
CA PHE A 154 -2.98 2.00 23.89
C PHE A 154 -3.58 1.87 25.29
N LYS A 155 -2.79 1.41 26.27
CA LYS A 155 -3.19 1.31 27.67
C LYS A 155 -3.64 2.65 28.28
N ARG A 156 -3.14 3.78 27.77
CA ARG A 156 -3.50 5.13 28.25
C ARG A 156 -4.88 5.59 27.79
N PHE A 157 -5.52 4.85 26.89
CA PHE A 157 -6.83 5.17 26.32
C PHE A 157 -7.87 4.08 26.63
N PRO A 158 -8.22 3.85 27.91
CA PRO A 158 -9.06 2.71 28.31
C PRO A 158 -10.49 2.76 27.77
N ARG A 159 -10.96 3.92 27.31
CA ARG A 159 -12.30 4.11 26.71
C ARG A 159 -12.35 3.71 25.23
N TYR A 160 -11.19 3.62 24.58
CA TYR A 160 -11.05 3.23 23.17
C TYR A 160 -10.51 1.81 23.06
N HIS A 161 -11.03 1.07 22.10
CA HIS A 161 -10.54 -0.28 21.81
C HIS A 161 -9.64 -0.29 20.56
N PHE A 162 -8.52 -0.99 20.65
CA PHE A 162 -7.53 -1.10 19.58
C PHE A 162 -7.61 -2.50 18.98
N ILE A 163 -8.00 -2.61 17.72
CA ILE A 163 -8.12 -3.88 17.01
C ILE A 163 -6.88 -4.05 16.14
N TRP A 164 -5.96 -4.90 16.58
CA TRP A 164 -4.63 -5.04 15.99
C TRP A 164 -4.50 -6.35 15.20
N ARG A 165 -4.19 -6.22 13.90
CA ARG A 165 -3.76 -7.35 13.08
C ARG A 165 -2.33 -7.76 13.43
N TYR A 166 -2.19 -8.97 13.95
CA TYR A 166 -0.92 -9.53 14.39
C TYR A 166 -0.88 -11.05 14.16
N GLU A 167 0.15 -11.54 13.47
CA GLU A 167 0.14 -12.90 12.91
C GLU A 167 0.71 -13.99 13.84
N ARG A 168 1.24 -13.61 15.01
CA ARG A 168 1.90 -14.49 15.98
C ARG A 168 1.23 -14.41 17.36
N THR A 169 1.71 -15.19 18.32
CA THR A 169 1.13 -15.30 19.68
C THR A 169 2.06 -14.77 20.78
N ASP A 170 3.22 -14.23 20.41
CA ASP A 170 4.28 -13.75 21.32
C ASP A 170 3.91 -12.49 22.13
N LEU A 171 2.76 -11.88 21.90
CA LEU A 171 2.31 -10.69 22.63
C LEU A 171 1.25 -10.96 23.69
N GLN A 172 0.62 -12.14 23.73
CA GLN A 172 -0.65 -12.37 24.45
C GLN A 172 -0.61 -12.08 25.96
N GLU A 173 0.51 -12.31 26.63
CA GLU A 173 0.64 -12.12 28.08
C GLU A 173 0.76 -10.64 28.49
N GLU A 174 1.06 -9.74 27.55
CA GLU A 174 1.37 -8.33 27.83
C GLU A 174 0.25 -7.36 27.36
N ILE A 175 -0.91 -7.89 26.94
CA ILE A 175 -1.96 -7.11 26.28
C ILE A 175 -2.98 -6.56 27.30
N PRO A 176 -3.25 -5.25 27.33
CA PRO A 176 -4.31 -4.66 28.15
C PRO A 176 -5.71 -5.01 27.60
N PRO A 177 -6.77 -4.97 28.43
CA PRO A 177 -8.11 -5.42 28.04
C PRO A 177 -8.75 -4.63 26.89
N ASN A 178 -8.25 -3.43 26.60
CA ASN A 178 -8.72 -2.59 25.51
C ASN A 178 -7.98 -2.82 24.18
N VAL A 179 -7.05 -3.78 24.13
CA VAL A 179 -6.32 -4.16 22.91
C VAL A 179 -6.70 -5.59 22.52
N HIS A 180 -7.11 -5.77 21.26
CA HIS A 180 -7.64 -7.03 20.74
C HIS A 180 -6.80 -7.47 19.54
N ILE A 181 -6.15 -8.63 19.65
CA ILE A 181 -5.27 -9.14 18.61
C ILE A 181 -5.95 -10.20 17.75
N PHE A 182 -5.84 -10.06 16.43
CA PHE A 182 -6.35 -11.00 15.45
C PHE A 182 -5.33 -11.29 14.36
N LYS A 183 -5.31 -12.53 13.83
CA LYS A 183 -4.51 -12.87 12.64
C LYS A 183 -5.05 -12.22 11.36
N TRP A 184 -6.36 -12.05 11.31
CA TRP A 184 -7.08 -11.47 10.17
C TRP A 184 -8.18 -10.54 10.64
N LEU A 185 -8.37 -9.43 9.93
CA LEU A 185 -9.40 -8.44 10.24
C LEU A 185 -10.36 -8.29 9.05
N PRO A 186 -11.67 -8.14 9.30
CA PRO A 186 -12.59 -7.60 8.31
C PRO A 186 -12.33 -6.10 8.15
N GLN A 187 -11.16 -5.74 7.61
CA GLN A 187 -10.64 -4.37 7.62
C GLN A 187 -11.61 -3.38 6.96
N ALA A 188 -12.20 -3.74 5.81
CA ALA A 188 -13.16 -2.88 5.12
C ALA A 188 -14.43 -2.61 5.96
N ASP A 189 -14.95 -3.63 6.65
CA ASP A 189 -16.17 -3.51 7.47
C ASP A 189 -15.89 -2.74 8.76
N LEU A 190 -14.72 -2.94 9.37
CA LEU A 190 -14.28 -2.18 10.54
C LEU A 190 -14.03 -0.71 10.19
N LEU A 191 -13.36 -0.42 9.07
CA LEU A 191 -13.06 0.97 8.69
C LEU A 191 -14.31 1.79 8.37
N GLN A 192 -15.35 1.15 7.83
CA GLN A 192 -16.64 1.78 7.57
C GLN A 192 -17.57 1.84 8.80
N ASN A 193 -17.16 1.32 9.96
CA ASN A 193 -17.98 1.33 11.16
C ASN A 193 -18.05 2.76 11.77
N PRO A 194 -19.23 3.27 12.17
CA PRO A 194 -19.36 4.63 12.74
C PRO A 194 -18.55 4.89 14.03
N LYS A 195 -18.18 3.84 14.77
CA LYS A 195 -17.34 3.95 15.96
C LYS A 195 -15.84 4.01 15.63
N THR A 196 -15.42 3.76 14.39
CA THR A 196 -14.02 3.84 13.99
C THR A 196 -13.55 5.28 13.99
N LYS A 197 -12.50 5.57 14.75
CA LYS A 197 -11.95 6.91 14.93
C LYS A 197 -10.61 7.11 14.24
N ALA A 198 -9.85 6.04 14.04
CA ALA A 198 -8.56 6.09 13.38
C ALA A 198 -8.16 4.75 12.77
N PHE A 199 -7.30 4.83 11.76
CA PHE A 199 -6.62 3.70 11.16
C PHE A 199 -5.11 3.89 11.25
N LEU A 200 -4.45 3.04 12.03
CA LEU A 200 -2.99 2.97 12.10
C LEU A 200 -2.51 1.98 11.02
N SER A 201 -1.76 2.48 10.03
CA SER A 201 -1.29 1.68 8.90
C SER A 201 0.15 1.99 8.51
N HIS A 202 0.75 1.09 7.73
CA HIS A 202 2.09 1.28 7.14
C HIS A 202 2.06 2.14 5.86
N GLY A 203 0.89 2.65 5.46
CA GLY A 203 0.74 3.44 4.24
C GLY A 203 0.61 2.63 2.95
N GLY A 204 0.25 1.35 3.04
CA GLY A 204 0.04 0.52 1.85
C GLY A 204 -1.04 1.08 0.93
N TYR A 205 -0.80 1.10 -0.38
CA TYR A 205 -1.69 1.70 -1.40
C TYR A 205 -3.15 1.27 -1.26
N ASN A 206 -3.44 -0.02 -1.09
CA ASN A 206 -4.83 -0.49 -0.96
C ASN A 206 -5.48 -0.01 0.34
N SER A 207 -4.71 0.06 1.42
CA SER A 207 -5.18 0.52 2.74
C SER A 207 -5.55 2.01 2.73
N MET A 208 -4.82 2.85 1.99
CA MET A 208 -5.14 4.28 1.85
C MET A 208 -6.38 4.54 0.98
N GLN A 209 -6.74 3.59 0.13
CA GLN A 209 -7.86 3.70 -0.81
C GLN A 209 -9.17 3.15 -0.24
N VAL A 210 -9.14 2.54 0.95
CA VAL A 210 -10.37 2.15 1.66
C VAL A 210 -11.01 3.39 2.25
N ARG A 211 -12.27 3.64 1.90
CA ARG A 211 -13.06 4.73 2.44
C ARG A 211 -13.26 4.52 3.95
N THR A 212 -12.70 5.43 4.74
CA THR A 212 -13.07 5.68 6.15
C THR A 212 -14.32 6.54 6.21
#